data_AF-A0A947BRQ3-F1
#
_entry.id   AF-A0A947BRQ3-F1
#
_cell.length_a   1.000
_cell.length_b   1.000
_cell.length_c   1.000
_cell.angle_alpha   90.00
_cell.angle_beta   90.00
_cell.angle_gamma   90.00
#
_symmetry.space_group_name_H-M   'P 1'
#
loop_
_entity.id
_entity.type
_entity.pdbx_description
1 polymer ?
#
loop_
_entity_poly.entity_id
_entity_poly.type
_entity_poly.pdbx_seq_one_letter_code
_entity_poly.pdbx_strand_id
1 'polypeptide(L)'
;MMYLITFHQRLSLLLIVFLLWPASASADKCLYISSYHQGYAWSDGVERGLKNTLEGKCELRQFDMDTKRNKSEDYKQKVSLDAKKLIEEWQPDVVITSDDNAARYLIKPHFKDHPVPFVFCGVNWSVDEYGFPYTNTTGIVEIAPIASLFDKIKSIQGKPSSAFYIGADTLTERKNLDRFIKAAGKRNIEMHSGLASNTAEWIEYYNLAQQYNFIIVGSNAGINDWDKTTVTEALKQYSKVMSVTNHEWMMPY
;
A
#
# COMPACT_ATOMS: atom_id res chain seq x y z
N MET A 1 53.59 5.67 68.89
CA MET A 1 53.81 4.50 69.76
C MET A 1 52.79 3.43 69.37
N MET A 2 53.27 2.25 68.97
CA MET A 2 52.56 0.98 68.64
C MET A 2 51.58 0.99 67.43
N TYR A 3 51.88 0.31 66.30
CA TYR A 3 51.81 -1.15 65.99
C TYR A 3 50.33 -1.65 65.90
N LEU A 4 49.82 -2.48 64.97
CA LEU A 4 50.34 -3.46 64.01
C LEU A 4 49.16 -4.06 63.15
N ILE A 5 49.45 -4.80 62.06
CA ILE A 5 48.67 -5.91 61.41
C ILE A 5 47.59 -5.50 60.36
N THR A 6 47.85 -5.50 59.05
CA THR A 6 47.80 -6.60 58.02
C THR A 6 46.48 -7.39 57.90
N PHE A 7 45.78 -7.33 56.76
CA PHE A 7 45.28 -8.52 56.05
C PHE A 7 44.71 -8.21 54.64
N HIS A 8 44.93 -9.13 53.72
CA HIS A 8 44.45 -9.14 52.34
C HIS A 8 42.92 -9.18 52.22
N GLN A 9 42.36 -8.43 51.27
CA GLN A 9 41.21 -8.90 50.48
C GLN A 9 41.37 -8.50 49.00
N ARG A 10 41.79 -9.47 48.19
CA ARG A 10 41.34 -9.57 46.81
C ARG A 10 39.86 -9.95 46.88
N LEU A 11 38.95 -9.19 46.28
CA LEU A 11 37.70 -9.77 45.76
C LEU A 11 36.95 -8.77 44.85
N SER A 12 36.73 -9.24 43.62
CA SER A 12 35.57 -8.95 42.79
C SER A 12 35.47 -7.58 42.10
N LEU A 13 36.17 -7.44 40.97
CA LEU A 13 35.54 -6.85 39.79
C LEU A 13 34.36 -7.78 39.42
N LEU A 14 33.16 -7.46 39.92
CA LEU A 14 31.93 -8.05 39.41
C LEU A 14 31.70 -7.46 38.02
N LEU A 15 32.09 -8.27 37.04
CA LEU A 15 31.76 -8.12 35.62
C LEU A 15 30.23 -8.00 35.51
N ILE A 16 29.71 -6.78 35.49
CA ILE A 16 28.35 -6.52 35.01
C ILE A 16 28.39 -6.55 33.49
N VAL A 17 28.62 -7.75 32.94
CA VAL A 17 28.21 -8.08 31.58
C VAL A 17 26.77 -8.57 31.72
N PHE A 18 25.85 -7.61 31.92
CA PHE A 18 24.44 -7.85 31.68
C PHE A 18 24.30 -8.03 30.18
N LEU A 19 24.40 -9.29 29.76
CA LEU A 19 23.57 -9.94 28.74
C LEU A 19 22.79 -8.95 27.88
N LEU A 20 23.45 -8.34 26.89
CA LEU A 20 22.80 -7.96 25.65
C LEU A 20 22.57 -9.26 24.85
N TRP A 21 21.74 -10.15 25.41
CA TRP A 21 21.09 -11.14 24.58
C TRP A 21 20.18 -10.32 23.67
N PRO A 22 20.30 -10.39 22.34
CA PRO A 22 19.22 -9.89 21.51
C PRO A 22 17.99 -10.67 21.96
N ALA A 23 17.05 -9.98 22.61
CA ALA A 23 15.74 -10.54 22.83
C ALA A 23 15.23 -10.86 21.42
N SER A 24 15.18 -12.15 21.07
CA SER A 24 14.46 -12.58 19.89
C SER A 24 13.03 -12.14 20.13
N ALA A 25 12.63 -11.03 19.54
CA ALA A 25 11.25 -10.58 19.54
C ALA A 25 10.47 -11.65 18.78
N SER A 26 9.87 -12.58 19.53
CA SER A 26 8.90 -13.53 19.01
C SER A 26 7.54 -12.87 19.17
N ALA A 27 6.78 -12.81 18.08
CA ALA A 27 5.37 -12.46 18.12
C ALA A 27 4.59 -13.77 18.03
N ASP A 28 3.76 -14.06 19.01
CA ASP A 28 2.93 -15.27 19.00
C ASP A 28 1.63 -15.03 18.21
N LYS A 29 1.15 -13.77 18.19
CA LYS A 29 -0.06 -13.33 17.49
C LYS A 29 0.23 -12.20 16.51
N CYS A 30 0.03 -12.47 15.22
CA CYS A 30 0.11 -11.48 14.16
C CYS A 30 -1.29 -11.15 13.64
N LEU A 31 -1.69 -9.87 13.67
CA LEU A 31 -2.92 -9.43 13.01
C LEU A 31 -2.59 -8.74 11.70
N TYR A 32 -3.09 -9.25 10.58
CA TYR A 32 -3.07 -8.57 9.31
C TYR A 32 -4.39 -7.82 9.07
N ILE A 33 -4.32 -6.52 8.81
CA ILE A 33 -5.45 -5.67 8.43
C ILE A 33 -5.23 -5.17 7.01
N SER A 34 -5.96 -5.74 6.07
CA SER A 34 -6.00 -5.28 4.68
C SER A 34 -6.95 -4.11 4.57
N SER A 35 -6.52 -3.02 3.93
CA SER A 35 -7.44 -1.92 3.60
C SER A 35 -8.59 -2.38 2.69
N TYR A 36 -8.37 -3.42 1.88
CA TYR A 36 -9.24 -3.80 0.77
C TYR A 36 -9.71 -5.25 0.90
N HIS A 37 -10.50 -5.73 -0.06
CA HIS A 37 -11.10 -7.06 -0.03
C HIS A 37 -10.18 -8.15 -0.60
N GLN A 38 -10.41 -9.38 -0.14
CA GLN A 38 -9.95 -10.58 -0.83
C GLN A 38 -10.54 -10.69 -2.24
N GLY A 39 -9.72 -11.15 -3.19
CA GLY A 39 -10.02 -11.20 -4.62
C GLY A 39 -9.48 -9.99 -5.40
N TYR A 40 -8.99 -8.96 -4.71
CA TYR A 40 -8.19 -7.92 -5.35
C TYR A 40 -6.74 -8.40 -5.49
N ALA A 41 -6.28 -8.56 -6.73
CA ALA A 41 -4.98 -9.16 -7.06
C ALA A 41 -3.78 -8.62 -6.24
N TRP A 42 -3.75 -7.32 -5.97
CA TRP A 42 -2.71 -6.70 -5.12
C TRP A 42 -2.80 -7.16 -3.67
N SER A 43 -3.97 -7.04 -3.04
CA SER A 43 -4.20 -7.48 -1.65
C SER A 43 -3.98 -8.98 -1.49
N ASP A 44 -4.40 -9.79 -2.47
CA ASP A 44 -4.15 -11.23 -2.46
C ASP A 44 -2.65 -11.54 -2.57
N GLY A 45 -1.88 -10.71 -3.28
CA GLY A 45 -0.42 -10.80 -3.34
C GLY A 45 0.25 -10.58 -1.99
N VAL A 46 -0.18 -9.53 -1.28
CA VAL A 46 0.28 -9.24 0.09
C VAL A 46 -0.10 -10.37 1.04
N GLU A 47 -1.35 -10.84 0.99
CA GLU A 47 -1.84 -11.94 1.81
C GLU A 47 -1.00 -13.22 1.61
N ARG A 48 -0.76 -13.61 0.35
CA ARG A 48 0.09 -14.78 0.03
C ARG A 48 1.51 -14.61 0.57
N GLY A 49 2.10 -13.43 0.40
CA GLY A 49 3.44 -13.12 0.91
C GLY A 49 3.52 -13.26 2.43
N LEU A 50 2.53 -12.73 3.15
CA LEU A 50 2.44 -12.82 4.61
C LEU A 50 2.23 -14.26 5.07
N LYS A 51 1.26 -14.98 4.51
CA LYS A 51 0.99 -16.38 4.86
C LYS A 51 2.24 -17.24 4.68
N ASN A 52 2.89 -17.16 3.52
CA ASN A 52 4.10 -17.96 3.24
C ASN A 52 5.28 -17.59 4.15
N THR A 53 5.40 -16.31 4.54
CA THR A 53 6.55 -15.84 5.34
C THR A 53 6.37 -16.10 6.84
N LEU A 54 5.13 -16.05 7.33
CA LEU A 54 4.79 -16.15 8.75
C LEU A 54 4.25 -17.52 9.16
N GLU A 55 4.11 -18.45 8.21
CA GLU A 55 3.74 -19.84 8.50
C GLU A 55 4.68 -20.44 9.57
N GLY A 56 4.08 -20.99 10.64
CA GLY A 56 4.80 -21.57 11.76
C GLY A 56 5.57 -20.57 12.64
N LYS A 57 5.48 -19.25 12.38
CA LYS A 57 6.14 -18.20 13.16
C LYS A 57 5.20 -17.46 14.11
N CYS A 58 3.92 -17.33 13.75
CA CYS A 58 2.88 -16.75 14.61
C CYS A 58 1.49 -17.25 14.21
N GLU A 59 0.51 -17.14 15.13
CA GLU A 59 -0.92 -17.24 14.80
C GLU A 59 -1.28 -16.01 13.95
N LEU A 60 -1.43 -16.19 12.63
CA LEU A 60 -1.83 -15.12 11.72
C LEU A 60 -3.36 -15.05 11.62
N ARG A 61 -3.95 -13.91 11.99
CA ARG A 61 -5.35 -13.57 11.70
C ARG A 61 -5.42 -12.46 10.66
N GLN A 62 -6.49 -12.44 9.88
CA GLN A 62 -6.73 -11.43 8.86
C GLN A 62 -8.08 -10.74 9.08
N PHE A 63 -8.10 -9.44 8.83
CA PHE A 63 -9.30 -8.61 8.76
C PHE A 63 -9.24 -7.73 7.51
N ASP A 64 -10.24 -7.87 6.64
CA ASP A 64 -10.34 -7.11 5.40
C ASP A 64 -11.35 -5.98 5.56
N MET A 65 -10.89 -4.74 5.43
CA MET A 65 -11.76 -3.58 5.61
C MET A 65 -12.67 -3.30 4.40
N ASP A 66 -12.40 -3.90 3.23
CA ASP A 66 -13.18 -3.74 1.99
C ASP A 66 -13.56 -2.29 1.62
N THR A 67 -12.64 -1.35 1.87
CA THR A 67 -12.91 0.09 1.69
C THR A 67 -12.76 0.57 0.24
N LYS A 68 -12.30 -0.31 -0.67
CA LYS A 68 -12.17 0.02 -2.11
C LYS A 68 -13.50 -0.14 -2.86
N ARG A 69 -14.33 -1.12 -2.47
CA ARG A 69 -15.69 -1.31 -3.01
C ARG A 69 -16.71 -0.44 -2.30
N ASN A 70 -16.52 -0.25 -1.00
CA ASN A 70 -17.41 0.55 -0.14
C ASN A 70 -16.81 1.94 0.11
N LYS A 71 -17.21 2.90 -0.74
CA LYS A 71 -16.57 4.22 -0.81
C LYS A 71 -17.08 5.25 0.20
N SER A 72 -18.18 5.00 0.91
CA SER A 72 -18.74 5.97 1.86
C SER A 72 -17.84 6.16 3.08
N GLU A 73 -17.77 7.40 3.58
CA GLU A 73 -16.98 7.70 4.77
C GLU A 73 -17.53 6.97 6.01
N ASP A 74 -18.85 6.88 6.15
CA ASP A 74 -19.50 6.16 7.25
C ASP A 74 -19.08 4.68 7.29
N TYR A 75 -18.99 4.03 6.12
CA TYR A 75 -18.54 2.64 6.05
C TYR A 75 -17.08 2.52 6.50
N LYS A 76 -16.19 3.38 5.99
CA LYS A 76 -14.75 3.36 6.33
C LYS A 76 -14.50 3.59 7.81
N GLN A 77 -15.26 4.50 8.43
CA GLN A 77 -15.21 4.75 9.88
C GLN A 77 -15.75 3.56 10.67
N LYS A 78 -16.90 3.00 10.27
CA LYS A 78 -17.48 1.84 10.96
C LYS A 78 -16.54 0.64 10.94
N VAL A 79 -16.04 0.28 9.76
CA VAL A 79 -15.18 -0.91 9.60
C VAL A 79 -13.81 -0.72 10.27
N SER A 80 -13.31 0.52 10.40
CA SER A 80 -12.10 0.78 11.17
C SER A 80 -12.32 0.66 12.68
N LEU A 81 -13.52 0.98 13.18
CA LEU A 81 -13.90 0.71 14.57
C LEU A 81 -14.04 -0.80 14.84
N ASP A 82 -14.54 -1.57 13.88
CA ASP A 82 -14.58 -3.04 13.98
C ASP A 82 -13.16 -3.62 14.04
N ALA A 83 -12.24 -3.13 13.19
CA ALA A 83 -10.84 -3.51 13.21
C ALA A 83 -10.14 -3.10 14.53
N LYS A 84 -10.42 -1.90 15.05
CA LYS A 84 -9.94 -1.43 16.36
C LYS A 84 -10.40 -2.36 17.46
N LYS A 85 -11.69 -2.72 17.49
CA LYS A 85 -12.25 -3.64 18.48
C LYS A 85 -11.56 -5.00 18.44
N LEU A 86 -11.27 -5.52 17.25
CA LEU A 86 -10.51 -6.77 17.09
C LEU A 86 -9.11 -6.68 17.70
N ILE A 87 -8.39 -5.57 17.49
CA ILE A 87 -7.06 -5.35 18.12
C ILE A 87 -7.21 -5.36 19.65
N GLU A 88 -8.20 -4.68 20.19
CA GLU A 88 -8.44 -4.56 21.63
C GLU A 88 -8.87 -5.88 22.28
N GLU A 89 -9.67 -6.70 21.59
CA GLU A 89 -10.15 -7.98 22.13
C GLU A 89 -9.12 -9.11 21.98
N TRP A 90 -8.42 -9.17 20.84
CA TRP A 90 -7.51 -10.27 20.55
C TRP A 90 -6.08 -10.03 21.07
N GLN A 91 -5.71 -8.76 21.27
CA GLN A 91 -4.39 -8.32 21.76
C GLN A 91 -3.25 -8.96 20.96
N PRO A 92 -3.09 -8.61 19.66
CA PRO A 92 -1.96 -9.09 18.87
C PRO A 92 -0.64 -8.49 19.36
N ASP A 93 0.46 -9.24 19.19
CA ASP A 93 1.80 -8.75 19.49
C ASP A 93 2.30 -7.78 18.42
N VAL A 94 1.78 -7.90 17.19
CA VAL A 94 2.05 -7.00 16.08
C VAL A 94 0.84 -6.89 15.15
N VAL A 95 0.58 -5.67 14.66
CA VAL A 95 -0.42 -5.42 13.63
C VAL A 95 0.27 -5.06 12.32
N ILE A 96 0.04 -5.85 11.29
CA ILE A 96 0.51 -5.61 9.93
C ILE A 96 -0.64 -4.98 9.15
N THR A 97 -0.41 -3.87 8.46
CA THR A 97 -1.47 -3.20 7.68
C THR A 97 -1.06 -3.00 6.24
N SER A 98 -1.97 -3.21 5.29
CA SER A 98 -1.73 -2.84 3.88
C SER A 98 -2.54 -1.61 3.47
N ASP A 99 -1.91 -0.76 2.66
CA ASP A 99 -2.49 0.37 1.95
C ASP A 99 -3.02 1.53 2.82
N ASP A 100 -3.46 2.58 2.13
CA ASP A 100 -3.77 3.89 2.67
C ASP A 100 -4.94 3.94 3.64
N ASN A 101 -5.98 3.12 3.46
CA ASN A 101 -7.19 3.26 4.26
C ASN A 101 -7.03 2.71 5.68
N ALA A 102 -6.17 1.70 5.88
CA ALA A 102 -5.76 1.26 7.21
C ALA A 102 -4.93 2.36 7.90
N ALA A 103 -3.98 2.98 7.21
CA ALA A 103 -3.23 4.11 7.77
C ALA A 103 -4.15 5.29 8.14
N ARG A 104 -5.07 5.64 7.24
CA ARG A 104 -5.96 6.81 7.35
C ARG A 104 -7.06 6.67 8.39
N TYR A 105 -7.79 5.54 8.38
CA TYR A 105 -9.01 5.37 9.16
C TYR A 105 -8.80 4.55 10.44
N LEU A 106 -7.71 3.77 10.52
CA LEU A 106 -7.40 2.95 11.71
C LEU A 106 -6.23 3.51 12.51
N ILE A 107 -5.03 3.55 11.92
CA ILE A 107 -3.81 3.86 12.69
C ILE A 107 -3.80 5.32 13.15
N LYS A 108 -3.92 6.26 12.20
CA LYS A 108 -3.86 7.69 12.48
C LYS A 108 -4.87 8.16 13.54
N PRO A 109 -6.15 7.73 13.51
CA PRO A 109 -7.13 8.22 14.48
C PRO A 109 -7.07 7.52 15.85
N HIS A 110 -6.54 6.29 15.94
CA HIS A 110 -6.75 5.45 17.12
C HIS A 110 -5.48 4.86 17.76
N PHE A 111 -4.35 4.80 17.03
CA PHE A 111 -3.17 4.05 17.46
C PHE A 111 -1.85 4.85 17.38
N LYS A 112 -1.94 6.18 17.38
CA LYS A 112 -0.75 7.04 17.46
C LYS A 112 0.00 6.80 18.77
N ASP A 113 1.27 6.42 18.67
CA ASP A 113 2.17 6.16 19.79
C ASP A 113 1.63 5.12 20.79
N HIS A 114 0.79 4.19 20.31
CA HIS A 114 0.18 3.13 21.11
C HIS A 114 1.19 2.00 21.43
N PRO A 115 1.08 1.27 22.55
CA PRO A 115 2.02 0.20 22.90
C PRO A 115 2.15 -0.93 21.86
N VAL A 116 1.07 -1.25 21.13
CA VAL A 116 1.10 -2.27 20.08
C VAL A 116 1.87 -1.76 18.85
N PRO A 117 2.87 -2.51 18.33
CA PRO A 117 3.61 -2.12 17.15
C PRO A 117 2.80 -2.38 15.87
N PHE A 118 2.94 -1.46 14.92
CA PHE A 118 2.36 -1.52 13.58
C PHE A 118 3.45 -1.60 12.52
N VAL A 119 3.32 -2.55 11.59
CA VAL A 119 4.16 -2.67 10.39
C VAL A 119 3.31 -2.44 9.15
N PHE A 120 3.47 -1.31 8.46
CA PHE A 120 2.71 -1.02 7.25
C PHE A 120 3.42 -1.49 5.97
N CYS A 121 2.63 -1.85 4.97
CA CYS A 121 3.08 -2.06 3.58
C CYS A 121 2.04 -1.45 2.61
N GLY A 122 2.42 -1.20 1.36
CA GLY A 122 1.46 -0.75 0.34
C GLY A 122 0.92 0.68 0.51
N VAL A 123 1.43 1.46 1.48
CA VAL A 123 1.04 2.88 1.61
C VAL A 123 1.57 3.62 0.40
N ASN A 124 0.68 4.26 -0.36
CA ASN A 124 1.01 4.83 -1.65
C ASN A 124 1.78 6.15 -1.51
N TRP A 125 2.96 6.22 -2.12
CA TRP A 125 3.80 7.41 -2.33
C TRP A 125 4.47 8.06 -1.11
N SER A 126 3.73 8.32 -0.05
CA SER A 126 4.26 8.94 1.15
C SER A 126 3.39 8.60 2.35
N VAL A 127 4.03 8.55 3.52
CA VAL A 127 3.34 8.40 4.80
C VAL A 127 3.13 9.72 5.54
N ASP A 128 3.66 10.83 5.01
CA ASP A 128 3.64 12.15 5.68
C ASP A 128 2.22 12.62 5.97
N GLU A 129 1.27 12.33 5.07
CA GLU A 129 -0.15 12.68 5.24
C GLU A 129 -0.81 11.94 6.42
N TYR A 130 -0.22 10.82 6.84
CA TYR A 130 -0.63 10.05 8.02
C TYR A 130 0.17 10.44 9.26
N GLY A 131 1.28 11.18 9.11
CA GLY A 131 2.15 11.62 10.20
C GLY A 131 3.11 10.54 10.68
N PHE A 132 3.34 9.48 9.91
CA PHE A 132 4.32 8.44 10.24
C PHE A 132 5.77 8.92 10.01
N PRO A 133 6.77 8.28 10.66
CA PRO A 133 6.61 7.25 11.68
C PRO A 133 6.17 7.81 13.03
N TYR A 134 5.29 7.08 13.70
CA TYR A 134 5.03 7.20 15.14
C TYR A 134 6.05 6.36 15.90
N THR A 135 6.06 6.43 17.24
CA THR A 135 6.95 5.58 18.04
C THR A 135 6.69 4.08 17.83
N ASN A 136 5.46 3.74 17.43
CA ASN A 136 4.99 2.36 17.23
C ASN A 136 4.73 2.00 15.75
N THR A 137 5.11 2.83 14.77
CA THR A 137 4.90 2.50 13.35
C THR A 137 6.22 2.41 12.57
N THR A 138 6.34 1.36 11.76
CA THR A 138 7.41 1.19 10.77
C THR A 138 6.83 0.51 9.53
N GLY A 139 7.57 0.45 8.43
CA GLY A 139 7.04 -0.20 7.23
C GLY A 139 7.73 0.19 5.93
N ILE A 140 7.05 -0.14 4.82
CA ILE A 140 7.52 0.08 3.45
C ILE A 140 6.44 0.82 2.65
N VAL A 141 6.85 1.90 2.00
CA VAL A 141 6.01 2.69 1.08
C VAL A 141 6.02 2.06 -0.31
N GLU A 142 4.87 2.05 -0.98
CA GLU A 142 4.75 1.66 -2.37
C GLU A 142 5.01 2.86 -3.30
N ILE A 143 6.00 2.71 -4.19
CA ILE A 143 6.36 3.71 -5.18
C ILE A 143 6.19 3.11 -6.57
N ALA A 144 5.25 3.63 -7.35
CA ALA A 144 5.08 3.19 -8.72
C ALA A 144 6.28 3.59 -9.60
N PRO A 145 6.73 2.73 -10.54
CA PRO A 145 7.89 2.98 -11.40
C PRO A 145 7.58 3.95 -12.56
N ILE A 146 6.99 5.12 -12.26
CA ILE A 146 6.51 6.09 -13.25
C ILE A 146 7.64 6.60 -14.15
N ALA A 147 8.81 6.93 -13.58
CA ALA A 147 9.94 7.42 -14.37
C ALA A 147 10.38 6.39 -15.42
N SER A 148 10.57 5.13 -14.98
CA SER A 148 10.93 4.02 -15.85
C SER A 148 9.89 3.77 -16.94
N LEU A 149 8.59 3.91 -16.62
CA LEU A 149 7.51 3.78 -17.60
C LEU A 149 7.62 4.85 -18.70
N PHE A 150 7.82 6.11 -18.33
CA PHE A 150 8.01 7.18 -19.32
C PHE A 150 9.28 7.01 -20.15
N ASP A 151 10.36 6.54 -19.56
CA ASP A 151 11.60 6.27 -20.29
C ASP A 151 11.38 5.16 -21.33
N LYS A 152 10.59 4.14 -20.98
CA LYS A 152 10.17 3.09 -21.91
C LYS A 152 9.28 3.64 -23.02
N ILE A 153 8.27 4.45 -22.69
CA ILE A 153 7.40 5.11 -23.69
C ILE A 153 8.25 5.92 -24.68
N LYS A 154 9.19 6.72 -24.18
CA LYS A 154 10.11 7.53 -25.01
C LYS A 154 10.94 6.65 -25.96
N SER A 155 11.39 5.49 -25.49
CA SER A 155 12.14 4.55 -26.34
C SER A 155 11.31 3.95 -27.49
N ILE A 156 9.97 3.90 -27.33
CA ILE A 156 9.05 3.32 -28.32
C ILE A 156 8.52 4.40 -29.28
N GLN A 157 8.06 5.53 -28.75
CA GLN A 157 7.36 6.58 -29.51
C GLN A 157 8.19 7.84 -29.79
N GLY A 158 9.42 7.91 -29.29
CA GLY A 158 10.28 9.09 -29.48
C GLY A 158 9.86 10.25 -28.57
N LYS A 159 9.14 11.23 -29.11
CA LYS A 159 8.76 12.46 -28.39
C LYS A 159 7.24 12.65 -28.40
N PRO A 160 6.47 11.84 -27.62
CA PRO A 160 5.04 12.09 -27.48
C PRO A 160 4.81 13.45 -26.81
N SER A 161 3.72 14.09 -27.18
CA SER A 161 3.31 15.41 -26.69
C SER A 161 2.05 15.35 -25.84
N SER A 162 1.25 14.29 -25.92
CA SER A 162 0.01 14.14 -25.15
C SER A 162 -0.23 12.71 -24.69
N ALA A 163 -0.88 12.56 -23.55
CA ALA A 163 -1.21 11.28 -22.94
C ALA A 163 -2.56 11.34 -22.24
N PHE A 164 -3.18 10.17 -22.05
CA PHE A 164 -4.40 10.02 -21.27
C PHE A 164 -4.22 9.00 -20.15
N TYR A 165 -4.52 9.37 -18.91
CA TYR A 165 -4.56 8.45 -17.78
C TYR A 165 -6.00 7.97 -17.54
N ILE A 166 -6.20 6.66 -17.48
CA ILE A 166 -7.51 6.07 -17.17
C ILE A 166 -7.39 5.14 -15.97
N GLY A 167 -8.28 5.29 -14.98
CA GLY A 167 -8.28 4.45 -13.77
C GLY A 167 -9.64 4.46 -13.07
N ALA A 168 -9.77 3.68 -12.00
CA ALA A 168 -10.97 3.68 -11.16
C ALA A 168 -11.01 4.91 -10.24
N ASP A 169 -12.20 5.43 -9.96
CA ASP A 169 -12.35 6.56 -9.04
C ASP A 169 -12.15 6.15 -7.57
N THR A 170 -10.89 6.19 -7.14
CA THR A 170 -10.43 5.79 -5.80
C THR A 170 -9.38 6.75 -5.25
N LEU A 171 -9.07 6.66 -3.96
CA LEU A 171 -7.99 7.46 -3.35
C LEU A 171 -6.63 7.14 -3.99
N THR A 172 -6.34 5.86 -4.21
CA THR A 172 -5.09 5.39 -4.82
C THR A 172 -4.90 5.96 -6.22
N GLU A 173 -5.91 5.86 -7.07
CA GLU A 173 -5.81 6.31 -8.46
C GLU A 173 -5.71 7.83 -8.59
N ARG A 174 -6.34 8.60 -7.70
CA ARG A 174 -6.13 10.06 -7.61
C ARG A 174 -4.67 10.41 -7.29
N LYS A 175 -4.06 9.69 -6.34
CA LYS A 175 -2.64 9.90 -6.01
C LYS A 175 -1.71 9.52 -7.15
N ASN A 176 -2.01 8.40 -7.84
CA ASN A 176 -1.26 7.97 -9.01
C ASN A 176 -1.35 8.99 -10.13
N LEU A 177 -2.56 9.45 -10.46
CA LEU A 177 -2.81 10.49 -11.46
C LEU A 177 -1.99 11.76 -11.18
N ASP A 178 -2.00 12.28 -9.95
CA ASP A 178 -1.21 13.46 -9.57
C ASP A 178 0.29 13.28 -9.84
N ARG A 179 0.81 12.06 -9.64
CA ARG A 179 2.22 11.73 -9.85
C ARG A 179 2.53 11.58 -11.34
N PHE A 180 1.61 11.01 -12.12
CA PHE A 180 1.71 10.96 -13.58
C PHE A 180 1.66 12.35 -14.21
N ILE A 181 0.75 13.23 -13.78
CA ILE A 181 0.68 14.63 -14.24
C ILE A 181 2.01 15.35 -13.98
N LYS A 182 2.55 15.25 -12.75
CA LYS A 182 3.85 15.85 -12.42
C LYS A 182 5.00 15.29 -13.26
N ALA A 183 5.03 13.98 -13.49
CA ALA A 183 6.06 13.32 -14.27
C ALA A 183 5.98 13.64 -15.78
N ALA A 184 4.77 13.82 -16.30
CA ALA A 184 4.47 14.24 -17.67
C ALA A 184 4.85 15.69 -17.93
N GLY A 185 4.52 16.60 -17.00
CA GLY A 185 4.90 18.02 -17.09
C GLY A 185 6.41 18.23 -17.19
N LYS A 186 7.20 17.46 -16.43
CA LYS A 186 8.68 17.45 -16.54
C LYS A 186 9.22 17.00 -17.91
N ARG A 187 8.37 16.38 -18.73
CA ARG A 187 8.69 15.81 -20.05
C ARG A 187 8.00 16.55 -21.19
N ASN A 188 7.32 17.67 -20.90
CA ASN A 188 6.50 18.41 -21.87
C ASN A 188 5.40 17.55 -22.54
N ILE A 189 4.80 16.65 -21.76
CA ILE A 189 3.66 15.84 -22.17
C ILE A 189 2.42 16.41 -21.49
N GLU A 190 1.43 16.82 -22.29
CA GLU A 190 0.10 17.21 -21.82
C GLU A 190 -0.64 15.96 -21.33
N MET A 191 -1.12 15.98 -20.07
CA MET A 191 -1.79 14.84 -19.45
C MET A 191 -3.28 15.13 -19.30
N HIS A 192 -4.11 14.31 -19.93
CA HIS A 192 -5.55 14.25 -19.75
C HIS A 192 -5.91 13.03 -18.91
N SER A 193 -7.12 12.96 -18.38
CA SER A 193 -7.50 11.82 -17.54
C SER A 193 -9.00 11.58 -17.43
N GLY A 194 -9.37 10.34 -17.11
CA GLY A 194 -10.71 9.94 -16.71
C GLY A 194 -10.64 8.93 -15.56
N LEU A 195 -11.28 9.26 -14.43
CA LEU A 195 -11.43 8.35 -13.30
C LEU A 195 -12.86 7.82 -13.27
N ALA A 196 -13.02 6.55 -13.61
CA ALA A 196 -14.31 5.92 -13.83
C ALA A 196 -14.88 5.30 -12.55
N SER A 197 -16.18 5.48 -12.33
CA SER A 197 -16.92 4.85 -11.22
C SER A 197 -17.53 3.50 -11.61
N ASN A 198 -17.73 3.27 -12.91
CA ASN A 198 -18.35 2.07 -13.47
C ASN A 198 -17.66 1.64 -14.78
N THR A 199 -18.00 0.45 -15.28
CA THR A 199 -17.41 -0.11 -16.52
C THR A 199 -17.71 0.73 -17.75
N ALA A 200 -18.92 1.28 -17.85
CA ALA A 200 -19.34 2.06 -19.02
C ALA A 200 -18.52 3.36 -19.15
N GLU A 201 -18.34 4.10 -18.05
CA GLU A 201 -17.48 5.28 -17.99
C GLU A 201 -16.03 4.95 -18.35
N TRP A 202 -15.51 3.82 -17.87
CA TRP A 202 -14.15 3.40 -18.21
C TRP A 202 -14.02 3.17 -19.73
N ILE A 203 -14.97 2.47 -20.35
CA ILE A 203 -14.96 2.25 -21.81
C ILE A 203 -15.07 3.58 -22.57
N GLU A 204 -15.92 4.50 -22.12
CA GLU A 204 -16.05 5.83 -22.70
C GLU A 204 -14.72 6.60 -22.66
N TYR A 205 -14.07 6.63 -21.50
CA TYR A 205 -12.75 7.26 -21.34
C TYR A 205 -11.68 6.58 -22.18
N TYR A 206 -11.72 5.25 -22.31
CA TYR A 206 -10.76 4.53 -23.16
C TYR A 206 -10.94 4.90 -24.65
N ASN A 207 -12.19 5.04 -25.11
CA ASN A 207 -12.49 5.48 -26.47
C ASN A 207 -12.05 6.94 -26.69
N LEU A 208 -12.35 7.83 -25.74
CA LEU A 208 -11.87 9.22 -25.76
C LEU A 208 -10.34 9.31 -25.78
N ALA A 209 -9.68 8.40 -25.09
CA ALA A 209 -8.23 8.36 -24.96
C ALA A 209 -7.51 8.03 -26.29
N GLN A 210 -8.22 7.51 -27.30
CA GLN A 210 -7.64 7.17 -28.61
C GLN A 210 -7.21 8.39 -29.43
N GLN A 211 -7.53 9.62 -29.01
CA GLN A 211 -7.08 10.85 -29.68
C GLN A 211 -5.70 11.34 -29.21
N TYR A 212 -5.10 10.73 -28.19
CA TYR A 212 -3.80 11.13 -27.61
C TYR A 212 -2.66 10.23 -28.10
N ASN A 213 -1.39 10.57 -27.80
CA ASN A 213 -0.27 9.78 -28.31
C ASN A 213 -0.12 8.41 -27.62
N PHE A 214 -0.46 8.30 -26.35
CA PHE A 214 -0.51 7.04 -25.60
C PHE A 214 -1.47 7.10 -24.42
N ILE A 215 -1.85 5.93 -23.92
CA ILE A 215 -2.78 5.76 -22.80
C ILE A 215 -2.01 5.11 -21.64
N ILE A 216 -2.15 5.65 -20.44
CA ILE A 216 -1.69 5.02 -19.20
C ILE A 216 -2.92 4.42 -18.52
N VAL A 217 -2.95 3.09 -18.45
CA VAL A 217 -4.01 2.33 -17.79
C VAL A 217 -3.62 2.10 -16.34
N GLY A 218 -4.29 2.81 -15.45
CA GLY A 218 -4.29 2.60 -14.01
C GLY A 218 -5.16 1.43 -13.58
N SER A 219 -5.39 1.27 -12.28
CA SER A 219 -6.15 0.14 -11.74
C SER A 219 -7.66 0.27 -11.98
N ASN A 220 -8.31 -0.82 -12.36
CA ASN A 220 -9.78 -0.94 -12.36
C ASN A 220 -10.39 -1.17 -10.96
N ALA A 221 -9.56 -1.40 -9.93
CA ALA A 221 -10.04 -1.78 -8.61
C ALA A 221 -10.85 -0.65 -7.97
N GLY A 222 -12.11 -0.94 -7.61
CA GLY A 222 -13.09 0.05 -7.15
C GLY A 222 -14.19 0.40 -8.17
N ILE A 223 -14.12 -0.19 -9.36
CA ILE A 223 -15.26 -0.34 -10.30
C ILE A 223 -15.96 -1.66 -9.96
N ASN A 224 -17.15 -1.58 -9.37
CA ASN A 224 -17.82 -2.75 -8.79
C ASN A 224 -18.52 -3.63 -9.83
N ASP A 225 -18.84 -3.07 -11.00
CA ASP A 225 -19.49 -3.73 -12.13
C ASP A 225 -18.48 -4.11 -13.23
N TRP A 226 -17.19 -4.25 -12.89
CA TRP A 226 -16.14 -4.56 -13.86
C TRP A 226 -16.42 -5.87 -14.60
N ASP A 227 -16.73 -5.78 -15.90
CA ASP A 227 -16.96 -6.93 -16.75
C ASP A 227 -15.83 -7.08 -17.77
N LYS A 228 -14.98 -8.10 -17.55
CA LYS A 228 -13.81 -8.34 -18.39
C LYS A 228 -14.18 -8.57 -19.85
N THR A 229 -15.26 -9.30 -20.12
CA THR A 229 -15.67 -9.64 -21.49
C THR A 229 -16.05 -8.38 -22.25
N THR A 230 -16.97 -7.58 -21.70
CA THR A 230 -17.45 -6.31 -22.25
C THR A 230 -16.28 -5.36 -22.50
N VAL A 231 -15.38 -5.21 -21.53
CA VAL A 231 -14.19 -4.37 -21.70
C VAL A 231 -13.33 -4.89 -22.85
N THR A 232 -12.96 -6.17 -22.85
CA THR A 232 -12.09 -6.72 -23.92
C THR A 232 -12.72 -6.67 -25.31
N GLU A 233 -14.04 -6.78 -25.43
CA GLU A 233 -14.75 -6.60 -26.70
C GLU A 233 -14.72 -5.15 -27.17
N ALA A 234 -14.94 -4.18 -26.28
CA ALA A 234 -14.84 -2.77 -26.59
C ALA A 234 -13.41 -2.37 -27.02
N LEU A 235 -12.39 -2.90 -26.33
CA LEU A 235 -10.99 -2.65 -26.67
C LEU A 235 -10.65 -3.11 -28.09
N LYS A 236 -11.09 -4.31 -28.49
CA LYS A 236 -10.90 -4.81 -29.87
C LYS A 236 -11.46 -3.85 -30.93
N GLN A 237 -12.50 -3.09 -30.60
CA GLN A 237 -13.11 -2.13 -31.51
C GLN A 237 -12.39 -0.77 -31.51
N TYR A 238 -11.94 -0.30 -30.34
CA TYR A 238 -11.44 1.06 -30.18
C TYR A 238 -9.91 1.20 -30.22
N SER A 239 -9.16 0.17 -29.82
CA SER A 239 -7.71 0.25 -29.63
C SER A 239 -6.97 0.56 -30.94
N LYS A 240 -6.42 1.77 -31.02
CA LYS A 240 -5.58 2.27 -32.12
C LYS A 240 -4.28 2.90 -31.61
N VAL A 241 -4.29 3.34 -30.36
CA VAL A 241 -3.17 4.00 -29.68
C VAL A 241 -2.51 3.02 -28.70
N MET A 242 -1.20 3.18 -28.50
CA MET A 242 -0.45 2.38 -27.53
C MET A 242 -0.96 2.64 -26.11
N SER A 243 -1.38 1.57 -25.43
CA SER A 243 -1.69 1.56 -24.01
C SER A 243 -0.53 0.97 -23.22
N VAL A 244 -0.25 1.53 -22.05
CA VAL A 244 0.78 1.05 -21.13
C VAL A 244 0.23 1.01 -19.71
N THR A 245 0.77 0.13 -18.88
CA THR A 245 0.42 0.04 -17.46
C THR A 245 1.62 -0.41 -16.64
N ASN A 246 1.59 -0.08 -15.35
CA ASN A 246 2.47 -0.61 -14.31
C ASN A 246 1.75 -1.65 -13.43
N HIS A 247 0.52 -2.03 -13.77
CA HIS A 247 -0.27 -3.05 -13.08
C HIS A 247 -0.35 -4.31 -13.93
N GLU A 248 0.27 -5.39 -13.48
CA GLU A 248 0.28 -6.67 -14.20
C GLU A 248 -1.13 -7.17 -14.54
N TRP A 249 -2.08 -7.05 -13.59
CA TRP A 249 -3.46 -7.49 -13.80
C TRP A 249 -4.24 -6.63 -14.80
N MET A 250 -3.72 -5.45 -15.17
CA MET A 250 -4.31 -4.58 -16.18
C MET A 250 -3.70 -4.77 -17.57
N MET A 251 -2.62 -5.54 -17.71
CA MET A 251 -1.96 -5.82 -19.00
C MET A 251 -2.89 -6.39 -20.09
N PRO A 252 -3.96 -7.14 -19.79
CA PRO A 252 -4.90 -7.60 -20.82
C PRO A 252 -5.76 -6.49 -21.46
N TYR A 253 -5.69 -5.24 -20.98
CA TYR A 253 -6.56 -4.13 -21.37
C TYR A 253 -5.79 -2.96 -22.03
#